data_AF-A0A248UBK1-F1
#
_entry.id   AF-A0A248UBK1-F1
#
_cell.length_a   1.000
_cell.length_b   1.000
_cell.length_c   1.000
_cell.angle_alpha   90.00
_cell.angle_beta   90.00
_cell.angle_gamma   90.00
#
_symmetry.space_group_name_H-M   'P 1'
#
loop_
_entity.id
_entity.type
_entity.pdbx_description
1 polymer ?
#
loop_
_entity_poly.entity_id
_entity_poly.type
_entity_poly.pdbx_seq_one_letter_code
_entity_poly.pdbx_strand_id
1 'polypeptide(L)'
;MCNLYNITTYHEAMRRLFPKFGDVTNRVDPQLDVYPDYPAPVLRNVEADDPELTMLRWDMPMPREFLKTEVDKGVTNARNLKSSHWRRWQAVESRCVVPANSFSEYGQNLAPITKRKRIHWFVLNEEKPLFAFAGIWRS
;
A
#
# COMPACT_ATOMS: atom_id res chain seq x y z
N MET A 1 -7.58 9.75 4.01
CA MET A 1 -6.72 8.56 4.04
C MET A 1 -6.81 7.92 2.68
N CYS A 2 -5.64 7.72 2.08
CA CYS A 2 -5.51 7.12 0.77
C CYS A 2 -6.12 5.72 0.78
N ASN A 3 -7.08 5.51 -0.11
CA ASN A 3 -7.67 4.22 -0.43
C ASN A 3 -7.68 4.00 -1.95
N LEU A 4 -6.80 4.69 -2.68
CA LEU A 4 -6.64 4.54 -4.13
C LEU A 4 -5.32 5.19 -4.55
N TYR A 5 -4.45 4.42 -5.21
CA TYR A 5 -3.18 4.91 -5.74
C TYR A 5 -2.83 4.26 -7.08
N ASN A 6 -1.82 4.80 -7.77
CA ASN A 6 -1.30 4.25 -9.01
C ASN A 6 0.16 3.86 -8.85
N ILE A 7 0.56 2.80 -9.55
CA ILE A 7 1.94 2.36 -9.70
C ILE A 7 2.20 1.97 -11.16
N THR A 8 2.88 2.86 -11.89
CA THR A 8 3.14 2.67 -13.32
C THR A 8 4.52 2.10 -13.61
N THR A 9 5.44 2.17 -12.66
CA THR A 9 6.82 1.70 -12.78
C THR A 9 7.29 1.16 -11.45
N TYR A 10 7.36 -0.16 -11.27
CA TYR A 10 7.81 -0.74 -9.99
C TYR A 10 9.06 -1.62 -10.16
N HIS A 11 9.17 -2.50 -11.15
CA HIS A 11 10.33 -3.40 -11.20
C HIS A 11 11.66 -2.64 -11.45
N GLU A 12 11.76 -1.89 -12.55
CA GLU A 12 12.99 -1.16 -12.88
C GLU A 12 13.27 -0.04 -11.87
N ALA A 13 12.23 0.66 -11.45
CA ALA A 13 12.35 1.75 -10.49
C ALA A 13 12.79 1.24 -9.10
N MET A 14 12.27 0.10 -8.63
CA MET A 14 12.73 -0.51 -7.39
C MET A 14 14.17 -1.04 -7.51
N ARG A 15 14.62 -1.54 -8.67
CA ARG A 15 16.04 -1.89 -8.91
C ARG A 15 16.99 -0.71 -8.79
N ARG A 16 16.54 0.50 -9.11
CA ARG A 16 17.35 1.72 -8.94
C ARG A 16 17.46 2.14 -7.47
N LEU A 17 16.46 1.82 -6.66
CA LEU A 17 16.39 2.20 -5.24
C LEU A 17 16.99 1.13 -4.32
N PHE A 18 16.89 -0.15 -4.68
CA PHE A 18 17.28 -1.28 -3.87
C PHE A 18 18.33 -2.13 -4.62
N PRO A 19 19.57 -2.21 -4.11
CA PRO A 19 20.68 -2.88 -4.81
C PRO A 19 20.45 -4.37 -5.08
N LYS A 20 19.75 -5.06 -4.17
CA LYS A 20 19.52 -6.51 -4.23
C LYS A 20 18.15 -6.84 -3.62
N PHE A 21 17.33 -7.56 -4.39
CA PHE A 21 16.06 -8.14 -3.93
C PHE A 21 15.65 -9.29 -4.85
N GLY A 22 14.91 -10.26 -4.30
CA GLY A 22 14.21 -11.28 -5.10
C GLY A 22 12.94 -10.70 -5.70
N ASP A 23 12.64 -11.00 -6.97
CA ASP A 23 11.40 -10.57 -7.61
C ASP A 23 10.52 -11.78 -7.95
N VAL A 24 9.39 -11.90 -7.27
CA VAL A 24 8.40 -12.96 -7.45
C VAL A 24 7.05 -12.40 -7.95
N THR A 25 7.01 -11.17 -8.44
CA THR A 25 5.76 -10.60 -8.98
C THR A 25 5.39 -11.17 -10.35
N ASN A 26 6.23 -12.02 -10.96
CA ASN A 26 6.13 -12.41 -12.36
C ASN A 26 6.10 -11.23 -13.35
N ARG A 27 6.60 -10.05 -12.93
CA ARG A 27 6.63 -8.82 -13.74
C ARG A 27 5.25 -8.41 -14.26
N VAL A 28 4.23 -8.47 -13.41
CA VAL A 28 2.87 -7.95 -13.71
C VAL A 28 2.94 -6.54 -14.32
N ASP A 29 2.06 -6.24 -15.25
CA ASP A 29 1.97 -4.92 -15.86
C ASP A 29 1.74 -3.78 -14.84
N PRO A 30 2.08 -2.53 -15.22
CA PRO A 30 1.65 -1.32 -14.50
C PRO A 30 0.21 -1.40 -13.98
N GLN A 31 0.02 -1.15 -12.68
CA GLN A 31 -1.31 -1.13 -12.07
C GLN A 31 -1.77 0.32 -11.88
N LEU A 32 -2.77 0.69 -12.65
CA LEU A 32 -3.58 1.88 -12.40
C LEU A 32 -4.74 1.50 -11.49
N ASP A 33 -5.17 2.47 -10.70
CA ASP A 33 -6.31 2.40 -9.80
C ASP A 33 -6.25 1.20 -8.83
N VAL A 34 -5.17 1.10 -8.05
CA VAL A 34 -5.03 0.09 -6.99
C VAL A 34 -5.96 0.43 -5.84
N TYR A 35 -7.00 -0.39 -5.65
CA TYR A 35 -7.99 -0.27 -4.58
C TYR A 35 -7.67 -1.18 -3.38
N PRO A 36 -8.31 -0.97 -2.21
CA PRO A 36 -8.29 -1.93 -1.11
C PRO A 36 -8.74 -3.31 -1.58
N ASP A 37 -8.27 -4.36 -0.91
CA ASP A 37 -8.47 -5.77 -1.25
C ASP A 37 -7.78 -6.24 -2.55
N TYR A 38 -7.16 -5.33 -3.33
CA TYR A 38 -6.46 -5.70 -4.55
C TYR A 38 -5.03 -6.15 -4.26
N PRO A 39 -4.47 -7.08 -5.06
CA PRO A 39 -3.03 -7.37 -5.03
C PRO A 39 -2.24 -6.17 -5.53
N ALA A 40 -1.19 -5.81 -4.79
CA ALA A 40 -0.30 -4.72 -5.15
C ALA A 40 1.16 -5.08 -4.87
N PRO A 41 2.12 -4.53 -5.66
CA PRO A 41 3.53 -4.80 -5.46
C PRO A 41 4.01 -4.17 -4.16
N VAL A 42 4.73 -4.94 -3.36
CA VAL A 42 5.42 -4.47 -2.15
C VAL A 42 6.81 -5.11 -2.09
N LEU A 43 7.80 -4.34 -1.65
CA LEU A 43 9.10 -4.88 -1.28
C LEU A 43 9.08 -5.17 0.22
N ARG A 44 9.04 -6.44 0.60
CA ARG A 44 8.96 -6.89 2.00
C ARG A 44 10.30 -7.45 2.47
N ASN A 45 10.55 -7.32 3.77
CA ASN A 45 11.60 -8.12 4.39
C ASN A 45 11.15 -9.58 4.46
N VAL A 46 12.04 -10.51 4.16
CA VAL A 46 11.88 -11.94 4.39
C VAL A 46 12.92 -12.38 5.43
N GLU A 47 12.63 -13.43 6.19
CA GLU A 47 13.54 -13.87 7.25
C GLU A 47 14.88 -14.31 6.65
N ALA A 48 15.98 -13.75 7.16
CA ALA A 48 17.37 -14.10 6.84
C ALA A 48 17.82 -13.96 5.37
N ASP A 49 16.97 -13.44 4.48
CA ASP A 49 17.26 -13.27 3.04
C ASP A 49 17.20 -11.79 2.61
N ASP A 50 17.63 -11.52 1.36
CA ASP A 50 17.41 -10.21 0.75
C ASP A 50 15.92 -9.90 0.65
N PRO A 51 15.51 -8.61 0.69
CA PRO A 51 14.12 -8.23 0.51
C PRO A 51 13.49 -8.88 -0.73
N GLU A 52 12.19 -9.12 -0.68
CA GLU A 52 11.44 -9.74 -1.77
C GLU A 52 10.37 -8.78 -2.28
N LEU A 53 10.38 -8.53 -3.59
CA LEU A 53 9.33 -7.83 -4.30
C LEU A 53 8.24 -8.85 -4.66
N THR A 54 7.07 -8.70 -4.06
CA THR A 54 5.95 -9.65 -4.20
C THR A 54 4.62 -8.92 -4.31
N MET A 55 3.58 -9.65 -4.69
CA MET A 55 2.20 -9.14 -4.73
C MET A 55 1.50 -9.51 -3.42
N LEU A 56 1.16 -8.52 -2.59
CA LEU A 56 0.33 -8.73 -1.39
C LEU A 56 -1.01 -8.03 -1.55
N ARG A 57 -2.01 -8.54 -0.85
CA ARG A 57 -3.30 -7.86 -0.71
C ARG A 57 -3.11 -6.57 0.09
N TRP A 58 -3.63 -5.44 -0.40
CA TRP A 58 -3.60 -4.18 0.34
C TRP A 58 -4.67 -4.14 1.45
N ASP A 59 -4.51 -4.98 2.47
CA ASP A 59 -5.34 -4.97 3.67
C ASP A 59 -4.69 -5.77 4.82
N MET A 60 -4.44 -5.10 5.94
CA MET A 60 -4.07 -5.78 7.18
C MET A 60 -5.32 -6.29 7.91
N PRO A 61 -5.24 -7.35 8.73
CA PRO A 61 -6.38 -7.86 9.47
C PRO A 61 -7.01 -6.80 10.37
N MET A 62 -8.33 -6.79 10.48
CA MET A 62 -9.04 -5.95 11.44
C MET A 62 -8.88 -6.50 12.87
N PRO A 63 -8.78 -5.65 13.91
CA PRO A 63 -8.84 -6.15 15.28
C PRO A 63 -10.19 -6.84 15.51
N ARG A 64 -10.17 -8.04 16.11
CA ARG A 64 -11.35 -8.91 16.25
C ARG A 64 -12.55 -8.22 16.91
N GLU A 65 -12.30 -7.31 17.85
CA GLU A 65 -13.32 -6.51 18.53
C GLU A 65 -14.10 -5.54 17.62
N PHE A 66 -13.58 -5.22 16.43
CA PHE A 66 -14.25 -4.35 15.46
C PHE A 66 -14.89 -5.11 14.29
N LEU A 67 -14.78 -6.44 14.26
CA LEU A 67 -15.46 -7.26 13.25
C LEU A 67 -16.97 -7.20 13.47
N LYS A 68 -17.68 -6.67 12.47
CA LYS A 68 -19.15 -6.58 12.47
C LYS A 68 -19.81 -7.84 11.91
N THR A 69 -19.06 -8.59 11.13
CA THR A 69 -19.46 -9.84 10.47
C THR A 69 -18.27 -10.79 10.47
N GLU A 70 -18.49 -12.04 10.05
CA GLU A 70 -17.40 -13.01 9.85
C GLU A 70 -16.42 -12.61 8.72
N VAL A 71 -16.84 -11.69 7.86
CA VAL A 71 -16.03 -11.19 6.74
C VAL A 71 -15.15 -10.03 7.22
N ASP A 72 -13.84 -10.27 7.27
CA ASP A 72 -12.86 -9.23 7.54
C ASP A 72 -12.62 -8.38 6.27
N LYS A 73 -13.06 -7.11 6.33
CA LYS A 73 -12.85 -6.13 5.27
C LYS A 73 -11.44 -5.54 5.25
N GLY A 74 -10.62 -5.89 6.24
CA GLY A 74 -9.26 -5.41 6.35
C GLY A 74 -9.15 -3.95 6.81
N VAL A 75 -7.90 -3.53 6.96
CA VAL A 75 -7.49 -2.18 7.30
C VAL A 75 -6.35 -1.76 6.39
N THR A 76 -6.59 -0.71 5.61
CA THR A 76 -5.65 -0.19 4.61
C THR A 76 -4.59 0.75 5.18
N ASN A 77 -4.89 1.40 6.32
CA ASN A 77 -4.06 2.46 6.90
C ASN A 77 -3.93 2.32 8.44
N ALA A 78 -2.72 2.14 8.95
CA ALA A 78 -2.43 2.03 10.39
C ALA A 78 -2.04 3.40 11.00
N ARG A 79 -2.96 4.03 11.75
CA ARG A 79 -2.72 5.35 12.37
C ARG A 79 -2.07 5.31 13.75
N ASN A 80 -2.64 4.52 14.66
CA ASN A 80 -2.19 4.46 16.06
C ASN A 80 -1.27 3.26 16.28
N LEU A 81 0.02 3.42 15.98
CA LEU A 81 1.01 2.35 16.14
C LEU A 81 1.15 1.89 17.61
N LYS A 82 0.70 2.65 18.61
CA LYS A 82 0.75 2.21 20.01
C LYS A 82 -0.30 1.14 20.35
N SER A 83 -1.31 0.95 19.50
CA SER A 83 -2.34 -0.07 19.71
C SER A 83 -1.76 -1.49 19.82
N SER A 84 -2.29 -2.29 20.74
CA SER A 84 -1.97 -3.71 20.89
C SER A 84 -2.15 -4.52 19.61
N HIS A 85 -3.04 -4.08 18.72
CA HIS A 85 -3.26 -4.70 17.42
C HIS A 85 -2.00 -4.65 16.55
N TRP A 86 -1.45 -3.45 16.35
CA TRP A 86 -0.30 -3.21 15.46
C TRP A 86 1.05 -3.57 16.07
N ARG A 87 1.17 -3.62 17.41
CA ARG A 87 2.46 -3.88 18.09
C ARG A 87 3.13 -5.19 17.66
N ARG A 88 2.35 -6.20 17.26
CA ARG A 88 2.86 -7.50 16.81
C ARG A 88 3.54 -7.48 15.43
N TRP A 89 3.36 -6.41 14.63
CA TRP A 89 3.91 -6.27 13.28
C TRP A 89 4.78 -5.01 13.13
N GLN A 90 5.40 -4.56 14.23
CA GLN A 90 6.28 -3.39 14.22
C GLN A 90 7.77 -3.72 14.16
N ALA A 91 8.12 -4.98 14.37
CA ALA A 91 9.48 -5.43 14.22
C ALA A 91 9.90 -5.45 12.73
N VAL A 92 11.20 -5.58 12.48
CA VAL A 92 11.81 -5.34 11.16
C VAL A 92 11.29 -6.32 10.12
N GLU A 93 11.05 -7.57 10.51
CA GLU A 93 10.52 -8.64 9.68
C GLU A 93 9.15 -8.30 9.06
N SER A 94 8.35 -7.47 9.73
CA SER A 94 7.02 -7.06 9.26
C SER A 94 7.03 -5.74 8.49
N ARG A 95 8.20 -5.21 8.10
CA ARG A 95 8.30 -3.95 7.33
C ARG A 95 8.26 -4.22 5.83
N CYS A 96 7.56 -3.35 5.11
CA CYS A 96 7.59 -3.33 3.65
C CYS A 96 7.58 -1.91 3.10
N VAL A 97 7.97 -1.79 1.85
CA VAL A 97 7.95 -0.55 1.06
C VAL A 97 6.89 -0.71 -0.01
N VAL A 98 5.91 0.18 -0.04
CA VAL A 98 4.80 0.16 -1.01
C VAL A 98 5.06 1.22 -2.10
N PRO A 99 5.58 0.82 -3.28
CA PRO A 99 5.84 1.75 -4.38
C PRO A 99 4.56 2.39 -4.93
N ALA A 100 4.62 3.69 -5.23
CA ALA A 100 3.53 4.45 -5.86
C ALA A 100 4.07 5.64 -6.67
N ASN A 101 3.35 6.04 -7.72
CA ASN A 101 3.63 7.26 -8.50
C ASN A 101 2.64 8.39 -8.21
N SER A 102 1.43 8.03 -7.75
CA SER A 102 0.41 8.99 -7.33
C SER A 102 -0.57 8.34 -6.36
N PHE A 103 -1.16 9.12 -5.47
CA PHE A 103 -2.23 8.64 -4.60
C PHE A 103 -3.40 9.62 -4.58
N SER A 104 -4.56 9.18 -4.13
CA SER A 104 -5.75 10.02 -4.13
C SER A 104 -6.43 10.16 -2.77
N GLU A 105 -7.11 11.28 -2.60
CA GLU A 105 -7.94 11.58 -1.45
C GLU A 105 -9.26 12.20 -1.89
N TYR A 106 -10.32 11.91 -1.15
CA TYR A 106 -11.58 12.61 -1.33
C TYR A 106 -11.47 14.04 -0.80
N GLY A 107 -11.93 15.00 -1.61
CA GLY A 107 -12.12 16.38 -1.19
C GLY A 107 -13.09 16.48 -0.02
N GLN A 108 -12.97 17.55 0.76
CA GLN A 108 -13.81 17.74 1.95
C GLN A 108 -15.27 18.04 1.58
N ASN A 109 -15.47 18.78 0.51
CA ASN A 109 -16.78 19.28 0.09
C ASN A 109 -17.43 18.39 -0.97
N LEU A 110 -18.76 18.29 -0.90
CA LEU A 110 -19.56 17.63 -1.93
C LEU A 110 -19.66 18.55 -3.15
N ALA A 111 -19.57 17.97 -4.35
CA ALA A 111 -19.85 18.72 -5.57
C ALA A 111 -21.32 19.19 -5.55
N PRO A 112 -21.62 20.44 -5.95
CA PRO A 112 -22.96 21.02 -5.82
C PRO A 112 -24.07 20.20 -6.49
N ILE A 113 -23.75 19.63 -7.66
CA ILE A 113 -24.69 18.89 -8.52
C ILE A 113 -24.71 17.40 -8.15
N THR A 114 -23.57 16.72 -8.23
CA THR A 114 -23.53 15.25 -8.07
C THR A 114 -23.63 14.79 -6.63
N LYS A 115 -23.49 15.70 -5.64
CA LYS A 115 -23.43 15.39 -4.20
C LYS A 115 -22.39 14.33 -3.84
N ARG A 116 -21.37 14.15 -4.68
CA ARG A 116 -20.22 13.25 -4.44
C ARG A 116 -18.99 14.07 -4.09
N LYS A 117 -18.12 13.52 -3.24
CA LYS A 117 -16.80 14.09 -2.99
C LYS A 117 -15.94 13.93 -4.26
N ARG A 118 -15.26 15.00 -4.66
CA ARG A 118 -14.29 14.93 -5.76
C ARG A 118 -13.06 14.14 -5.31
N ILE A 119 -12.44 13.42 -6.23
CA ILE A 119 -11.15 12.77 -5.99
C ILE A 119 -10.05 13.74 -6.41
N HIS A 120 -9.09 13.97 -5.52
CA HIS A 120 -7.89 14.76 -5.79
C HIS A 120 -6.70 13.81 -5.84
N TRP A 121 -5.87 13.95 -6.88
CA TRP A 121 -4.66 13.18 -7.07
C TRP A 121 -3.45 13.99 -6.61
N PHE A 122 -2.55 13.33 -5.90
CA PHE A 122 -1.31 13.86 -5.38
C PHE A 122 -0.16 13.12 -6.03
N VAL A 123 0.84 13.88 -6.46
CA VAL A 123 2.09 13.43 -7.07
C VAL A 123 3.23 14.20 -6.43
N LEU A 124 4.45 13.69 -6.47
CA LEU A 124 5.61 14.44 -5.96
C LEU A 124 5.89 15.69 -6.80
N ASN A 125 5.82 15.56 -8.12
CA ASN A 125 5.95 16.64 -9.10
C ASN A 125 5.26 16.22 -10.42
N GLU A 126 5.34 17.06 -11.45
CA GLU A 126 4.70 16.83 -12.76
C GLU A 126 5.23 15.58 -13.50
N GLU A 127 6.47 15.17 -13.24
CA GLU A 127 7.11 13.97 -13.82
C GLU A 127 6.60 12.66 -13.19
N LYS A 128 5.87 12.75 -12.06
CA LYS A 128 5.32 11.61 -11.30
C LYS A 128 6.37 10.53 -10.97
N PRO A 129 7.53 10.91 -10.39
CA PRO A 129 8.57 9.95 -10.05
C PRO A 129 8.06 8.94 -9.02
N LEU A 130 8.71 7.80 -8.98
CA LEU A 130 8.41 6.79 -7.97
C LEU A 130 8.68 7.35 -6.56
N PHE A 131 7.71 7.16 -5.67
CA PHE A 131 7.88 7.29 -4.23
C PHE A 131 7.40 6.01 -3.56
N ALA A 132 7.47 5.97 -2.23
CA ALA A 132 6.93 4.86 -1.48
C ALA A 132 6.21 5.27 -0.21
N PHE A 133 5.20 4.48 0.16
CA PHE A 133 4.65 4.47 1.50
C PHE A 133 5.43 3.50 2.39
N ALA A 134 5.58 3.87 3.65
CA ALA A 134 6.04 2.96 4.68
C ALA A 134 4.90 1.98 5.03
N GLY A 135 5.13 0.69 4.80
CA GLY A 135 4.14 -0.36 5.04
C GLY A 135 4.51 -1.27 6.21
N ILE A 136 3.48 -1.96 6.69
CA ILE A 136 3.60 -3.16 7.51
C ILE A 136 2.96 -4.32 6.76
N TRP A 137 3.53 -5.52 6.87
CA TRP A 137 3.01 -6.72 6.22
C TRP A 137 3.00 -7.91 7.19
N ARG A 138 2.31 -8.97 6.80
CA ARG A 138 2.29 -10.26 7.49
C ARG A 138 2.16 -11.41 6.50
N SER A 139 2.62 -12.60 6.89
CA SER A 139 2.32 -13.85 6.21
C SER A 139 0.91 -14.37 6.48
#